data_AF-A0A177LUF2-F1
#
_entry.id   AF-A0A177LUF2-F1
#
_cell.length_a   1.000
_cell.length_b   1.000
_cell.length_c   1.000
_cell.angle_alpha   90.00
_cell.angle_beta   90.00
_cell.angle_gamma   90.00
#
_symmetry.space_group_name_H-M   'P 1'
#
loop_
_entity.id
_entity.type
_entity.pdbx_description
1 polymer ?
#
loop_
_entity_poly.entity_id
_entity_poly.type
_entity_poly.pdbx_seq_one_letter_code
_entity_poly.pdbx_strand_id
1 'polypeptide(L)'
;MTDTPQPQAHSGIYLFLLANTPLHLVVVVLWNVAWLAYCAYTKDWQWFMRSGAVTIVLGAVISFRNVLRLTEEERIHFRNMTIIECFSESEKSNQESDSVAVIYGVWVMIFGTAVAAYGDLIGRL
;
A
#
# COMPACT_ATOMS: atom_id res chain seq x y z
N MET A 1 -30.86 -18.84 14.05
CA MET A 1 -29.38 -18.84 14.09
C MET A 1 -28.91 -19.14 12.69
N THR A 2 -28.68 -18.09 11.92
CA THR A 2 -28.05 -18.20 10.60
C THR A 2 -26.56 -18.24 10.83
N ASP A 3 -25.93 -19.38 10.56
CA ASP A 3 -24.47 -19.50 10.47
C ASP A 3 -23.99 -18.50 9.43
N THR A 4 -23.50 -17.35 9.89
CA THR A 4 -22.78 -16.41 9.03
C THR A 4 -21.49 -17.12 8.61
N PRO A 5 -21.23 -17.30 7.31
CA PRO A 5 -20.00 -17.93 6.85
C PRO A 5 -18.81 -17.20 7.45
N GLN A 6 -17.93 -17.95 8.12
CA GLN A 6 -16.67 -17.39 8.62
C GLN A 6 -15.88 -16.83 7.44
N PRO A 7 -15.28 -15.64 7.58
CA PRO A 7 -14.54 -15.01 6.50
C PRO A 7 -13.42 -15.95 6.06
N GLN A 8 -13.53 -16.47 4.84
CA GLN A 8 -12.51 -17.32 4.26
C GLN A 8 -11.29 -16.46 3.97
N ALA A 9 -10.20 -16.75 4.70
CA ALA A 9 -8.92 -16.11 4.45
C ALA A 9 -8.56 -16.26 2.97
N HIS A 10 -8.35 -15.13 2.28
CA HIS A 10 -7.66 -15.13 0.99
C HIS A 10 -6.39 -15.99 1.12
N SER A 11 -6.03 -16.71 0.05
CA SER A 11 -4.83 -17.56 -0.03
C SER A 11 -3.68 -16.99 0.80
N GLY A 12 -3.06 -17.80 1.66
CA GLY A 12 -2.01 -17.31 2.60
C GLY A 12 -0.87 -16.56 1.92
N ILE A 13 -0.66 -16.77 0.61
CA ILE A 13 0.28 -16.03 -0.23
C ILE A 13 -0.17 -14.58 -0.47
N TYR A 14 -1.47 -14.36 -0.70
CA TYR A 14 -2.06 -13.03 -0.88
C TYR A 14 -1.95 -12.22 0.42
N LEU A 15 -2.28 -12.83 1.56
CA LEU A 15 -2.07 -12.24 2.86
C LEU A 15 -0.58 -12.00 3.12
N PHE A 16 0.32 -12.94 2.83
CA PHE A 16 1.75 -12.70 3.05
C PHE A 16 2.31 -11.56 2.19
N LEU A 17 1.96 -11.51 0.90
CA LEU A 17 2.45 -10.51 -0.03
C LEU A 17 1.87 -9.13 0.24
N LEU A 18 0.55 -9.01 0.47
CA LEU A 18 -0.11 -7.72 0.69
C LEU A 18 -0.15 -7.29 2.15
N ALA A 19 -0.16 -8.23 3.11
CA ALA A 19 -0.28 -7.89 4.52
C ALA A 19 1.05 -7.42 5.16
N ASN A 20 2.16 -7.62 4.47
CA ASN A 20 3.48 -7.31 5.02
C ASN A 20 3.93 -5.90 4.62
N THR A 21 3.44 -4.89 5.34
CA THR A 21 3.80 -3.47 5.15
C THR A 21 5.31 -3.22 5.13
N PRO A 22 6.14 -3.76 6.06
CA PRO A 22 7.58 -3.49 6.02
C PRO A 22 8.25 -4.10 4.78
N LEU A 23 7.76 -5.23 4.26
CA LEU A 23 8.26 -5.79 3.01
C LEU A 23 8.05 -4.81 1.84
N HIS A 24 6.86 -4.20 1.74
CA HIS A 24 6.59 -3.21 0.69
C HIS A 24 7.49 -1.98 0.82
N LEU A 25 7.73 -1.49 2.04
CA LEU A 25 8.63 -0.36 2.26
C LEU A 25 10.06 -0.69 1.82
N VAL A 26 10.56 -1.89 2.14
CA VAL A 26 11.88 -2.36 1.68
C VAL A 26 11.92 -2.42 0.16
N VAL A 27 10.90 -2.98 -0.49
CA VAL A 27 10.82 -3.05 -1.96
C VAL A 27 10.83 -1.65 -2.57
N VAL A 28 10.06 -0.70 -2.03
CA VAL A 28 10.01 0.69 -2.51
C VAL A 28 11.38 1.37 -2.38
N VAL A 29 12.05 1.20 -1.24
CA VAL A 29 13.39 1.78 -1.02
C VAL A 29 14.41 1.18 -1.99
N LEU A 30 14.46 -0.15 -2.10
CA LEU A 30 15.39 -0.83 -3.01
C LEU A 30 15.13 -0.44 -4.47
N TRP A 31 13.87 -0.34 -4.87
CA TRP A 31 13.46 0.12 -6.20
C TRP A 31 14.00 1.51 -6.52
N ASN A 32 13.77 2.49 -5.63
CA ASN A 32 14.22 3.86 -5.85
C ASN A 32 15.75 3.98 -5.84
N VAL A 33 16.43 3.27 -4.94
CA VAL A 33 17.90 3.26 -4.88
C VAL A 33 18.51 2.64 -6.13
N ALA A 34 17.95 1.52 -6.62
CA ALA A 34 18.41 0.87 -7.83
C ALA A 34 18.27 1.79 -9.06
N TRP A 35 17.13 2.45 -9.21
CA TRP A 35 16.90 3.39 -10.31
C TRP A 35 17.78 4.64 -10.20
N LEU A 36 17.98 5.18 -9.00
CA LEU A 36 18.90 6.29 -8.77
C LEU A 36 20.33 5.92 -9.19
N ALA A 37 20.82 4.74 -8.78
CA ALA A 37 22.14 4.26 -9.13
C ALA A 37 22.29 4.03 -10.64
N TYR A 38 21.26 3.45 -11.28
CA TYR A 38 21.23 3.26 -12.72
C TYR A 38 21.29 4.59 -13.48
N CYS A 39 20.46 5.57 -13.10
CA CYS A 39 20.44 6.88 -13.76
C CYS A 39 21.75 7.65 -13.54
N ALA A 40 22.38 7.51 -12.36
CA ALA A 40 23.69 8.11 -12.09
C ALA A 40 24.80 7.56 -13.01
N TYR A 41 24.70 6.28 -13.39
CA TYR A 41 25.61 5.58 -14.30
C TYR A 41 25.35 5.93 -15.77
N THR A 42 24.09 5.87 -16.22
CA THR A 42 23.72 6.10 -17.63
C THR A 42 23.58 7.57 -18.01
N LYS A 43 23.53 8.47 -17.01
CA LYS A 43 23.23 9.91 -17.17
C LYS A 43 21.85 10.22 -17.75
N ASP A 44 20.99 9.22 -17.89
CA ASP A 44 19.61 9.39 -18.34
C ASP A 44 18.67 9.43 -17.13
N TRP A 45 18.21 10.63 -16.79
CA TRP A 45 17.33 10.88 -15.66
C TRP A 45 15.84 10.66 -15.96
N GLN A 46 15.47 10.38 -17.22
CA GLN A 46 14.07 10.11 -17.60
C GLN A 46 13.52 8.87 -16.88
N TRP A 47 14.38 7.87 -16.65
CA TRP A 47 13.99 6.66 -15.93
C TRP A 47 13.79 6.89 -14.43
N PHE A 48 14.48 7.85 -13.84
CA PHE A 48 14.27 8.26 -12.45
C PHE A 48 12.90 8.92 -12.25
N MET A 49 12.47 9.74 -13.21
CA MET A 49 11.11 10.29 -13.21
C MET A 49 10.05 9.19 -13.25
N ARG A 50 10.24 8.18 -14.12
CA ARG A 50 9.32 7.04 -14.27
C ARG A 50 9.28 6.17 -13.01
N SER A 51 10.40 5.98 -12.31
CA SER A 51 10.42 5.23 -11.05
C SER A 51 9.61 5.93 -9.94
N GLY A 52 9.53 7.27 -9.96
CA GLY A 52 8.65 8.04 -9.07
C GLY A 52 7.18 7.72 -9.30
N ALA A 53 6.73 7.66 -10.56
CA ALA A 53 5.36 7.28 -10.91
C ALA A 53 4.99 5.86 -10.44
N VAL A 54 5.90 4.90 -10.62
CA VAL A 54 5.71 3.53 -10.11
C VAL A 54 5.62 3.52 -8.58
N THR A 55 6.44 4.33 -7.90
CA THR A 55 6.41 4.46 -6.43
C THR A 55 5.08 5.02 -5.93
N ILE A 56 4.47 5.98 -6.64
CA ILE A 56 3.12 6.49 -6.32
C ILE A 56 2.09 5.37 -6.41
N VAL A 57 2.12 4.57 -7.49
CA VAL A 57 1.17 3.45 -7.66
C VAL A 57 1.34 2.43 -6.54
N LEU A 58 2.58 2.10 -6.16
CA LEU A 58 2.84 1.20 -5.02
C LEU A 58 2.31 1.78 -3.70
N GLY A 59 2.50 3.08 -3.45
CA GLY A 59 1.94 3.78 -2.29
C GLY A 59 0.42 3.70 -2.24
N ALA A 60 -0.23 3.91 -3.39
CA ALA A 60 -1.69 3.77 -3.51
C ALA A 60 -2.16 2.34 -3.21
N VAL A 61 -1.48 1.31 -3.73
CA VAL A 61 -1.80 -0.10 -3.45
C VAL A 61 -1.71 -0.40 -1.95
N ILE A 62 -0.68 0.11 -1.27
CA ILE A 62 -0.53 -0.03 0.19
C ILE A 62 -1.69 0.66 0.92
N SER A 63 -2.09 1.87 0.48
CA SER A 63 -3.21 2.60 1.07
C SER A 63 -4.58 1.93 0.84
N PHE A 64 -4.79 1.25 -0.28
CA PHE A 64 -6.04 0.54 -0.60
C PHE A 64 -6.11 -0.89 -0.05
N ARG A 65 -5.08 -1.34 0.65
CA ARG A 65 -5.02 -2.69 1.23
C ARG A 65 -6.21 -3.02 2.13
N ASN A 66 -6.68 -2.06 2.92
CA ASN A 66 -7.85 -2.22 3.80
C ASN A 66 -9.11 -2.59 2.99
N VAL A 67 -9.31 -1.96 1.83
CA VAL A 67 -10.40 -2.27 0.90
C VAL A 67 -10.17 -3.65 0.30
N LEU A 68 -8.95 -3.95 -0.16
CA LEU A 68 -8.59 -5.22 -0.80
C LEU A 68 -8.63 -6.45 0.14
N ARG A 69 -8.65 -6.21 1.45
CA ARG A 69 -8.70 -7.26 2.48
C ARG A 69 -10.13 -7.69 2.81
N LEU A 70 -11.10 -6.77 2.71
CA LEU A 70 -12.50 -7.03 3.01
C LEU A 70 -13.18 -7.76 1.85
N THR A 71 -13.70 -8.96 2.12
CA THR A 71 -14.59 -9.69 1.21
C THR A 71 -15.93 -8.95 1.03
N GLU A 72 -16.66 -9.22 -0.06
CA GLU A 72 -17.93 -8.55 -0.36
C GLU A 72 -18.96 -8.73 0.77
N GLU A 73 -18.97 -9.90 1.40
CA GLU A 73 -19.82 -10.21 2.56
C GLU A 73 -19.42 -9.41 3.82
N GLU A 74 -18.12 -9.30 4.12
CA GLU A 74 -17.62 -8.48 5.24
C GLU A 74 -17.90 -6.99 5.02
N ARG A 75 -17.82 -6.49 3.77
CA ARG A 75 -18.18 -5.10 3.45
C ARG A 75 -19.65 -4.81 3.68
N ILE A 76 -20.53 -5.75 3.33
CA ILE A 76 -21.98 -5.63 3.56
C ILE A 76 -22.28 -5.71 5.06
N HIS A 77 -21.59 -6.59 5.80
CA HIS A 77 -21.72 -6.70 7.25
C HIS A 77 -21.28 -5.42 7.96
N PHE A 78 -20.09 -4.88 7.65
CA PHE A 78 -19.60 -3.60 8.18
C PHE A 78 -20.54 -2.43 7.88
N ARG A 79 -21.15 -2.40 6.69
CA ARG A 79 -22.12 -1.37 6.30
C ARG A 79 -23.44 -1.47 7.09
N ASN A 80 -23.80 -2.66 7.54
CA ASN A 80 -25.03 -2.94 8.26
C ASN A 80 -24.85 -3.00 9.78
N MET A 81 -23.62 -2.89 10.31
CA MET A 81 -23.38 -2.81 11.76
C MET A 81 -24.01 -1.53 12.34
N THR A 82 -24.86 -1.71 13.34
CA THR A 82 -25.37 -0.62 14.17
C THR A 82 -24.30 -0.13 15.15
N ILE A 83 -24.32 1.17 15.49
CA ILE A 83 -23.33 1.93 16.31
C ILE A 83 -22.97 1.28 17.67
N ILE A 84 -23.70 0.25 18.12
CA ILE A 84 -23.58 -0.37 19.44
C ILE A 84 -22.82 -1.72 19.41
N GLU A 85 -22.53 -2.29 18.23
CA GLU A 85 -21.72 -3.52 18.15
C GLU A 85 -20.25 -3.21 18.45
N CYS A 86 -19.78 -3.71 19.59
CA CYS A 86 -18.40 -3.53 20.03
C CYS A 86 -17.50 -4.47 19.23
N PHE A 87 -16.57 -3.92 18.42
CA PHE A 87 -15.59 -4.70 17.67
C PHE A 87 -14.87 -5.71 18.56
N SER A 88 -14.70 -6.93 18.05
CA SER A 88 -13.85 -7.93 18.71
C SER A 88 -12.40 -7.42 18.82
N GLU A 89 -11.64 -7.89 19.81
CA GLU A 89 -10.22 -7.49 19.96
C GLU A 89 -9.40 -7.80 18.70
N SER A 90 -9.75 -8.87 17.99
CA SER A 90 -9.10 -9.25 16.73
C SER A 90 -9.35 -8.24 15.60
N GLU A 91 -10.55 -7.65 15.52
CA GLU A 91 -10.89 -6.63 14.52
C GLU A 91 -10.22 -5.29 14.83
N LYS A 92 -10.09 -4.93 16.11
CA LYS A 92 -9.37 -3.72 16.54
C LYS A 92 -7.89 -3.76 16.15
N SER A 93 -7.21 -4.88 16.43
CA SER A 93 -5.80 -5.06 16.06
C SER A 93 -5.59 -4.96 14.54
N ASN A 94 -6.53 -5.50 13.75
CA ASN A 94 -6.51 -5.40 12.30
C ASN A 94 -6.73 -3.96 11.80
N GLN A 95 -7.69 -3.22 12.38
CA GLN A 95 -7.93 -1.82 12.05
C GLN A 95 -6.73 -0.93 12.38
N GLU A 96 -6.04 -1.16 13.49
CA GLU A 96 -4.82 -0.43 13.84
C GLU A 96 -3.70 -0.69 12.81
N SER A 97 -3.48 -1.96 12.44
CA SER A 97 -2.49 -2.33 11.41
C SER A 97 -2.81 -1.71 10.05
N ASP A 98 -4.08 -1.72 9.66
CA ASP A 98 -4.55 -1.15 8.40
C ASP A 98 -4.44 0.39 8.40
N SER A 99 -4.72 1.05 9.53
CA SER A 99 -4.56 2.50 9.68
C SER A 99 -3.09 2.93 9.52
N VAL A 100 -2.19 2.16 10.12
CA VAL A 100 -0.74 2.38 9.98
C VAL A 100 -0.30 2.18 8.53
N ALA A 101 -0.81 1.15 7.83
CA ALA A 101 -0.52 0.93 6.42
C ALA A 101 -0.99 2.09 5.54
N VAL A 102 -2.18 2.65 5.79
CA VAL A 102 -2.69 3.83 5.06
C VAL A 102 -1.75 5.02 5.20
N ILE A 103 -1.31 5.33 6.45
CA ILE A 103 -0.39 6.44 6.71
C ILE A 103 0.93 6.24 5.95
N TYR A 104 1.51 5.05 6.00
CA TYR A 104 2.73 4.74 5.25
C TYR A 104 2.52 4.83 3.75
N GLY A 105 1.40 4.32 3.22
CA GLY A 105 1.08 4.42 1.80
C GLY A 105 1.01 5.87 1.32
N VAL A 106 0.37 6.76 2.09
CA VAL A 106 0.32 8.20 1.79
C VAL A 106 1.72 8.82 1.76
N TRP A 107 2.56 8.51 2.76
CA TRP A 107 3.95 8.99 2.77
C TRP A 107 4.75 8.49 1.56
N VAL A 108 4.56 7.23 1.15
CA VAL A 108 5.19 6.67 -0.05
C VAL A 108 4.71 7.40 -1.31
N MET A 109 3.43 7.74 -1.42
CA MET A 109 2.93 8.52 -2.56
C MET A 109 3.53 9.93 -2.60
N ILE A 110 3.62 10.62 -1.46
CA ILE A 110 4.26 11.94 -1.36
C ILE A 110 5.72 11.84 -1.82
N PHE A 111 6.44 10.84 -1.32
CA PHE A 111 7.83 10.58 -1.71
C PHE A 111 7.97 10.29 -3.21
N GLY A 112 7.13 9.41 -3.77
CA GLY A 112 7.14 9.11 -5.21
C GLY A 112 6.81 10.33 -6.07
N THR A 113 5.95 11.22 -5.58
CA THR A 113 5.64 12.51 -6.23
C THR A 113 6.85 13.43 -6.22
N ALA A 114 7.57 13.53 -5.11
CA ALA A 114 8.81 14.27 -5.04
C ALA A 114 9.87 13.70 -6.01
N VAL A 115 10.06 12.38 -6.04
CA VAL A 115 10.99 11.71 -6.97
C VAL A 115 10.64 12.02 -8.42
N ALA A 116 9.35 11.93 -8.79
CA ALA A 116 8.90 12.26 -10.14
C ALA A 116 9.16 13.74 -10.49
N ALA A 117 8.83 14.67 -9.59
CA ALA A 117 9.04 16.09 -9.81
C ALA A 117 10.53 16.46 -9.93
N TYR A 118 11.39 15.91 -9.06
CA TYR A 118 12.84 16.11 -9.16
C TYR A 118 13.42 15.47 -10.42
N GLY A 119 12.93 14.30 -10.83
CA GLY A 119 13.34 13.66 -12.08
C GLY A 119 13.03 14.52 -13.31
N ASP A 120 11.85 15.14 -13.37
CA ASP A 120 11.48 16.07 -14.44
C ASP A 120 12.37 17.33 -14.44
N LEU A 121 12.70 17.86 -13.25
CA LEU A 121 13.57 19.02 -13.13
C LEU A 121 15.01 18.72 -13.61
N ILE A 122 15.57 17.58 -13.20
CA ILE A 122 16.95 17.19 -13.57
C ILE A 122 17.01 16.78 -15.04
N GLY A 123 15.99 16.07 -15.56
CA GLY A 123 15.98 15.61 -16.95
C GLY A 123 15.87 16.73 -18.01
N ARG A 124 15.62 17.96 -17.59
CA ARG A 124 15.57 19.16 -18.47
C ARG A 124 16.84 20.01 -18.42
N LEU A 125 17.77 19.72 -17.51
CA LEU A 125 19.10 20.36 -17.42
C LEU A 125 20.10 19.64 -18.33
#